data_AF-A0A7G2K1G3-F1
#
_entry.id   AF-A0A7G2K1G3-F1
#
_cell.length_a   1.000
_cell.length_b   1.000
_cell.length_c   1.000
_cell.angle_alpha   90.00
_cell.angle_beta   90.00
_cell.angle_gamma   90.00
#
_symmetry.space_group_name_H-M   'P 1'
#
loop_
_entity.id
_entity.type
_entity.pdbx_description
1 polymer ?
#
loop_
_entity_poly.entity_id
_entity_poly.type
_entity_poly.pdbx_seq_one_letter_code
_entity_poly.pdbx_strand_id
1 'polypeptide(L)'
;DGAYWGGGSKLGVDFSRFNQKNAVLPGEYDAEVRVNNVLKGNVRLRFADNDETQRAELCLTPALQEMLDLEKSAIKQQGEEDSCVWAKYAIPDAVFTYQTGE
;
A
#
# COMPACT_ATOMS: atom_id res chain seq x y z
N ASP A 1 -11.09 20.73 0.82
CA ASP A 1 -11.88 21.70 0.05
C ASP A 1 -11.29 21.82 -1.35
N GLY A 2 -12.07 21.48 -2.39
CA GLY A 2 -11.62 21.43 -3.79
C GLY A 2 -11.52 22.80 -4.47
N ALA A 3 -11.86 23.89 -3.77
CA ALA A 3 -11.75 25.26 -4.27
C ALA A 3 -10.29 25.66 -4.61
N TYR A 4 -9.32 25.14 -3.87
CA TYR A 4 -7.89 25.41 -4.08
C TYR A 4 -7.29 24.72 -5.32
N TRP A 5 -8.04 23.80 -5.94
CA TRP A 5 -7.57 22.95 -7.04
C TRP A 5 -8.39 23.14 -8.32
N GLY A 6 -8.99 24.33 -8.50
CA GLY A 6 -9.73 24.66 -9.72
C GLY A 6 -11.15 24.07 -9.80
N GLY A 7 -11.74 23.72 -8.64
CA GLY A 7 -13.06 23.11 -8.55
C GLY A 7 -12.99 21.66 -8.98
N GLY A 8 -12.78 20.76 -8.00
CA GLY A 8 -12.46 19.35 -8.17
C GLY A 8 -13.22 18.54 -9.24
N SER A 9 -14.39 18.98 -9.66
CA SER A 9 -15.18 18.42 -10.76
C SER A 9 -14.56 18.61 -12.16
N LYS A 10 -13.70 19.62 -12.39
CA LYS A 10 -13.06 19.86 -13.70
C LYS A 10 -11.89 18.93 -14.01
N LEU A 11 -11.27 18.34 -12.98
CA LEU A 11 -10.10 17.46 -13.13
C LEU A 11 -10.46 15.97 -13.00
N GLY A 12 -11.71 15.63 -12.68
CA GLY A 12 -12.14 14.23 -12.46
C GLY A 12 -11.47 13.58 -11.24
N VAL A 13 -10.93 14.40 -10.32
CA VAL A 13 -10.21 13.92 -9.13
C VAL A 13 -11.20 13.72 -8.00
N ASP A 14 -11.28 12.50 -7.48
CA ASP A 14 -12.09 12.17 -6.31
C ASP A 14 -11.35 12.49 -5.01
N PHE A 15 -11.74 13.58 -4.35
CA PHE A 15 -11.12 14.05 -3.11
C PHE A 15 -11.53 13.26 -1.88
N SER A 16 -12.56 12.41 -1.96
CA SER A 16 -12.99 11.58 -0.83
C SER A 16 -11.88 10.62 -0.37
N ARG A 17 -10.99 10.26 -1.30
CA ARG A 17 -9.82 9.40 -1.08
C ARG A 17 -8.79 10.01 -0.12
N PHE A 18 -8.68 11.34 -0.04
CA PHE A 18 -7.69 12.02 0.82
C PHE A 18 -8.21 12.36 2.23
N ASN A 19 -9.50 12.19 2.50
CA ASN A 19 -10.09 12.51 3.80
C ASN A 19 -9.85 11.41 4.86
N GLN A 20 -8.94 10.46 4.59
CA GLN A 20 -8.73 9.27 5.40
C GLN A 20 -7.25 9.14 5.80
N LYS A 21 -6.98 8.62 7.01
CA LYS A 21 -5.60 8.40 7.47
C LYS A 21 -4.89 7.38 6.58
N ASN A 22 -3.61 7.65 6.27
CA ASN A 22 -2.76 6.81 5.42
C ASN A 22 -3.35 6.53 4.03
N ALA A 23 -3.97 7.56 3.43
CA ALA A 23 -4.46 7.49 2.06
C ALA A 23 -3.29 7.51 1.06
N VAL A 24 -3.27 6.50 0.19
CA VAL A 24 -2.33 6.35 -0.92
C VAL A 24 -3.11 6.21 -2.21
N LEU A 25 -2.54 6.67 -3.32
CA LEU A 25 -3.13 6.44 -4.64
C LEU A 25 -2.67 5.09 -5.19
N PRO A 26 -3.47 4.42 -6.04
CA PRO A 26 -2.99 3.23 -6.72
C PRO A 26 -1.79 3.59 -7.62
N GLY A 27 -0.81 2.71 -7.66
CA GLY A 27 0.43 2.93 -8.40
C GLY A 27 1.63 2.19 -7.81
N GLU A 28 2.79 2.46 -8.38
CA GLU A 28 4.07 1.93 -7.92
C GLU A 28 4.91 3.02 -7.27
N TYR A 29 5.56 2.68 -6.17
CA TYR A 29 6.37 3.61 -5.37
C TYR A 29 7.65 2.93 -4.91
N ASP A 30 8.80 3.53 -5.18
CA ASP A 30 10.05 3.10 -4.56
C ASP A 30 10.07 3.62 -3.12
N ALA A 31 10.18 2.72 -2.14
CA ALA A 31 10.09 3.06 -0.73
C ALA A 31 11.11 2.33 0.13
N GLU A 32 11.55 2.99 1.20
CA GLU A 32 12.30 2.37 2.28
C GLU A 32 11.34 1.51 3.13
N VAL A 33 11.68 0.24 3.32
CA VAL A 33 10.91 -0.70 4.14
C VAL A 33 11.60 -0.93 5.47
N ARG A 34 10.81 -0.74 6.54
CA ARG A 34 11.19 -1.04 7.92
C ARG A 34 10.24 -2.08 8.51
N VAL A 35 10.81 -3.09 9.16
CA VAL A 35 10.06 -4.12 9.89
C VAL A 35 10.43 -4.03 11.36
N ASN A 36 9.45 -3.80 12.24
CA ASN A 36 9.68 -3.61 13.67
C ASN A 36 10.78 -2.57 13.96
N ASN A 37 10.72 -1.43 13.26
CA ASN A 37 11.67 -0.32 13.34
C ASN A 37 13.09 -0.60 12.78
N VAL A 38 13.35 -1.79 12.23
CA VAL A 38 14.62 -2.17 11.61
C VAL A 38 14.56 -1.97 10.09
N LEU A 39 15.54 -1.24 9.54
CA LEU A 39 15.68 -1.06 8.10
C LEU A 39 15.96 -2.39 7.39
N LYS A 40 15.13 -2.74 6.41
CA LYS A 40 15.31 -3.92 5.55
C LYS A 40 15.88 -3.56 4.18
N GLY A 41 15.58 -2.38 3.66
CA GLY A 41 16.12 -1.87 2.40
C GLY A 41 15.09 -1.06 1.63
N ASN A 42 15.33 -0.90 0.32
CA ASN A 42 14.41 -0.23 -0.59
C ASN A 42 13.79 -1.25 -1.54
N VAL A 43 12.49 -1.18 -1.73
CA VAL A 43 11.76 -2.03 -2.69
C VAL A 43 10.66 -1.22 -3.37
N ARG A 44 10.32 -1.65 -4.58
CA ARG A 44 9.16 -1.13 -5.29
C ARG A 44 7.88 -1.71 -4.70
N LEU A 45 7.09 -0.85 -4.06
CA LEU A 45 5.76 -1.18 -3.55
C LEU A 45 4.73 -0.98 -4.65
N ARG A 46 3.71 -1.84 -4.67
CA ARG A 46 2.53 -1.70 -5.54
C ARG A 46 1.29 -1.53 -4.69
N PHE A 47 0.54 -0.46 -4.94
CA PHE A 47 -0.79 -0.25 -4.39
C PHE A 47 -1.83 -0.38 -5.51
N ALA A 48 -2.89 -1.13 -5.27
CA ALA A 48 -3.97 -1.33 -6.24
C ALA A 48 -5.32 -0.96 -5.63
N ASP A 49 -6.24 -0.45 -6.45
CA ASP A 49 -7.61 -0.17 -6.03
C ASP A 49 -8.30 -1.48 -5.60
N ASN A 50 -8.88 -1.47 -4.41
CA ASN A 50 -9.69 -2.52 -3.85
C ASN A 50 -11.16 -2.07 -3.88
N ASP A 51 -11.98 -2.73 -4.71
CA ASP A 51 -13.39 -2.40 -4.88
C ASP A 51 -14.22 -2.62 -3.62
N GLU A 52 -13.82 -3.53 -2.72
CA GLU A 52 -14.55 -3.78 -1.48
C GLU A 52 -14.36 -2.64 -0.48
N THR A 53 -13.14 -2.11 -0.39
CA THR A 53 -12.81 -1.04 0.55
C THR A 53 -12.90 0.35 -0.06
N GLN A 54 -13.00 0.43 -1.38
CA GLN A 54 -12.95 1.66 -2.20
C GLN A 54 -11.66 2.45 -1.93
N ARG A 55 -10.54 1.75 -1.75
CA ARG A 55 -9.22 2.32 -1.42
C ARG A 55 -8.11 1.62 -2.18
N ALA A 56 -6.98 2.32 -2.35
CA ALA A 56 -5.76 1.65 -2.75
C ALA A 56 -5.14 0.91 -1.56
N GLU A 57 -4.82 -0.37 -1.73
CA GLU A 57 -4.21 -1.21 -0.71
C GLU A 57 -2.91 -1.83 -1.20
N LEU A 58 -2.01 -2.15 -0.26
CA LEU A 58 -0.69 -2.71 -0.54
C LEU A 58 -0.81 -4.15 -1.07
N CYS A 59 -0.30 -4.38 -2.26
CA CYS A 59 -0.09 -5.71 -2.81
C CYS A 59 1.18 -6.32 -2.20
N LEU A 60 1.08 -7.57 -1.75
CA LEU A 60 2.22 -8.40 -1.41
C LEU A 60 2.81 -8.97 -2.70
N THR A 61 3.92 -8.41 -3.15
CA THR A 61 4.73 -8.98 -4.22
C THR A 61 5.74 -9.97 -3.64
N PRO A 62 6.26 -10.94 -4.43
CA PRO A 62 7.37 -11.80 -4.03
C PRO A 62 8.57 -11.00 -3.49
N ALA A 63 8.96 -9.91 -4.17
CA ALA A 63 10.08 -9.07 -3.74
C ALA A 63 9.85 -8.42 -2.36
N LEU A 64 8.63 -7.90 -2.11
CA LEU A 64 8.29 -7.37 -0.79
C LEU A 64 8.27 -8.49 0.26
N GLN A 65 7.66 -9.62 -0.06
CA GLN A 65 7.56 -10.75 0.86
C GLN A 65 8.94 -11.25 1.32
N GLU A 66 9.88 -11.42 0.40
CA GLU A 66 11.26 -11.79 0.71
C GLU A 66 11.94 -10.75 1.60
N MET A 67 11.71 -9.46 1.35
CA MET A 67 12.28 -8.37 2.14
C MET A 67 11.75 -8.29 3.58
N LEU A 68 10.50 -8.70 3.81
CA LEU A 68 9.91 -8.70 5.16
C LEU A 68 10.59 -9.70 6.09
N ASP A 69 11.26 -10.74 5.55
CA ASP A 69 12.06 -11.71 6.31
C ASP A 69 11.25 -12.35 7.46
N LEU A 70 10.02 -12.74 7.15
CA LEU A 70 9.08 -13.34 8.09
C LEU A 70 9.19 -14.87 8.08
N GLU A 71 8.83 -15.49 9.20
CA GLU A 71 8.63 -16.93 9.22
C GLU A 71 7.51 -17.34 8.25
N LYS A 72 7.70 -18.45 7.54
CA LYS A 72 6.71 -18.98 6.58
C LYS A 72 5.34 -19.23 7.22
N SER A 73 5.29 -19.52 8.53
CA SER A 73 4.08 -19.75 9.32
C SER A 73 3.19 -18.49 9.46
N ALA A 74 3.82 -17.30 9.41
CA ALA A 74 3.15 -16.01 9.50
C ALA A 74 2.47 -15.61 8.18
N ILE A 75 2.91 -16.18 7.06
CA ILE A 75 2.40 -15.88 5.72
C ILE A 75 1.32 -16.90 5.35
N LYS A 76 0.07 -16.45 5.27
CA LYS A 76 -1.10 -17.26 4.89
C LYS A 76 -1.27 -17.41 3.39
N GLN A 77 -0.79 -16.42 2.62
CA GLN A 77 -0.85 -16.43 1.17
C GLN A 77 0.46 -15.85 0.61
N GLN A 78 1.01 -16.51 -0.41
CA GLN A 78 2.24 -16.06 -1.06
C GLN A 78 1.96 -14.83 -1.93
N GLY A 79 2.93 -13.93 -2.00
CA GLY A 79 2.87 -12.78 -2.90
C GLY A 79 2.89 -13.21 -4.36
N GLU A 80 2.26 -12.40 -5.21
CA GLU A 80 2.17 -12.61 -6.65
C GLU A 80 2.53 -11.33 -7.40
N GLU A 81 3.07 -11.46 -8.61
CA GLU A 81 3.43 -10.31 -9.46
C GLU A 81 2.22 -9.82 -10.28
N ASP A 82 1.50 -10.73 -10.92
CA ASP A 82 0.43 -10.39 -11.87
C ASP A 82 -0.90 -10.05 -11.18
N SER A 83 -1.16 -10.69 -10.03
CA SER A 83 -2.37 -10.48 -9.23
C SER A 83 -2.05 -9.74 -7.92
N CYS A 84 -2.99 -8.96 -7.40
CA CYS A 84 -2.78 -8.27 -6.12
C CYS A 84 -3.25 -9.15 -4.96
N VAL A 85 -2.30 -9.77 -4.27
CA VAL A 85 -2.53 -10.40 -2.97
C VAL A 85 -2.46 -9.31 -1.89
N TRP A 86 -3.56 -9.00 -1.22
CA TRP A 86 -3.57 -7.93 -0.20
C TRP A 86 -2.68 -8.28 1.00
N ALA A 87 -1.65 -7.49 1.26
CA ALA A 87 -0.65 -7.78 2.31
C ALA A 87 -1.26 -7.99 3.70
N LYS A 88 -2.31 -7.21 4.03
CA LYS A 88 -3.04 -7.31 5.31
C LYS A 88 -3.78 -8.65 5.51
N TYR A 89 -4.14 -9.35 4.43
CA TYR A 89 -4.80 -10.67 4.52
C TYR A 89 -3.77 -11.79 4.43
N ALA A 90 -2.72 -11.61 3.65
CA ALA A 90 -1.61 -12.55 3.57
C ALA A 90 -0.85 -12.65 4.89
N ILE A 91 -0.74 -11.54 5.65
CA ILE A 91 -0.02 -11.48 6.92
C ILE A 91 -0.94 -10.81 7.97
N PRO A 92 -1.94 -11.54 8.50
CA PRO A 92 -3.02 -10.95 9.29
C PRO A 92 -2.58 -10.33 10.62
N ASP A 93 -1.46 -10.81 11.18
CA ASP A 93 -0.90 -10.30 12.43
C ASP A 93 0.01 -9.08 12.23
N ALA A 94 0.26 -8.67 10.98
CA ALA A 94 1.08 -7.51 10.66
C ALA A 94 0.25 -6.24 10.47
N VAL A 95 0.82 -5.11 10.90
CA VAL A 95 0.27 -3.77 10.66
C VAL A 95 1.15 -3.05 9.65
N PHE A 96 0.54 -2.62 8.54
CA PHE A 96 1.23 -1.89 7.49
C PHE A 96 0.87 -0.41 7.56
N THR A 97 1.89 0.43 7.66
CA THR A 97 1.75 1.89 7.56
C THR A 97 2.67 2.38 6.46
N TYR A 98 2.16 3.26 5.60
CA TYR A 98 2.94 3.92 4.58
C TYR A 98 3.07 5.39 4.96
N GLN A 99 4.26 5.96 4.81
CA GLN A 99 4.52 7.36 5.13
C GLN A 99 4.89 8.06 3.83
N THR A 100 4.09 9.06 3.46
CA THR A 100 4.31 9.90 2.28
C THR A 100 4.54 11.33 2.72
N GLY A 101 5.61 11.94 2.21
CA GLY A 101 6.05 13.27 2.64
C GLY A 101 6.82 13.26 3.97
N GLU A 102 7.61 14.32 4.19
CA GLU A 102 8.14 14.68 5.52
C GLU A 102 7.08 15.37 6.38
#